data_AF-A0A133NP59-F1
#
_entry.id   AF-A0A133NP59-F1
#
_cell.length_a   1.000
_cell.length_b   1.000
_cell.length_c   1.000
_cell.angle_alpha   90.00
_cell.angle_beta   90.00
_cell.angle_gamma   90.00
#
_symmetry.space_group_name_H-M   'P 1'
#
loop_
_entity.id
_entity.type
_entity.pdbx_description
1 polymer ?
#
loop_
_entity_poly.entity_id
_entity_poly.type
_entity_poly.pdbx_seq_one_letter_code
_entity_poly.pdbx_strand_id
1 'polypeptide(L)'
;MSATVAKKYVEAAGGIIYRLRKTTSKESKPSKPNSTNSNEDFGNVGSESNACNQVLNENNIELCLVYRPKYNDWSWPKGKNEANESHRHTAVREVGEETGYAVTLGPHIAQIEYPLENEGKKSSAKNGIKSNAKSGAQNNSQPEVIKRIHYWMMQEISGSAALKRLPAFGPIKPAKPTEIGNVIWLTPEKARKKLTHDSDQLVLDAFLERIKSGQANYKTLILVRHGKAESRKAWQGSEATRPITPLGSAASYALGRELACYAPDKIISSPWKRCLETVAAFARDSSLPIEQVAELTEDHHEKQPKSTLSVLISEIQNLEHNEQNANTVNNATVICLHRPVIGTFFDYLREITKPRAHKRILSQKSPYMPTGSAVILHIVSTEKGPKIVNIEKVLPIVY
;
A
#
# COMPACT_ATOMS: atom_id res chain seq x y z
N MET A 1 0.80 25.99 -36.91
CA MET A 1 0.21 25.19 -35.82
C MET A 1 1.14 24.02 -35.56
N SER A 2 1.76 23.94 -34.38
CA SER A 2 2.69 22.84 -34.05
C SER A 2 1.88 21.55 -33.89
N ALA A 3 2.12 20.55 -34.75
CA ALA A 3 1.50 19.25 -34.63
C ALA A 3 1.96 18.60 -33.31
N THR A 4 1.04 18.45 -32.36
CA THR A 4 1.36 17.77 -31.09
C THR A 4 1.47 16.29 -31.41
N VAL A 5 2.67 15.73 -31.32
CA VAL A 5 2.91 14.29 -31.50
C VAL A 5 2.08 13.54 -30.45
N ALA A 6 1.25 12.60 -30.90
CA ALA A 6 0.44 11.78 -29.99
C ALA A 6 1.36 10.99 -29.05
N LYS A 7 1.08 11.02 -27.73
CA LYS A 7 1.82 10.23 -26.74
C LYS A 7 1.11 8.91 -26.47
N LYS A 8 1.86 7.81 -26.49
CA LYS A 8 1.40 6.49 -26.05
C LYS A 8 2.07 6.13 -24.74
N TYR A 9 1.30 5.73 -23.73
CA TYR A 9 1.85 5.36 -22.43
C TYR A 9 2.07 3.85 -22.32
N VAL A 10 3.22 3.49 -21.77
CA VAL A 10 3.50 2.17 -21.20
C VAL A 10 3.43 2.34 -19.69
N GLU A 11 2.37 1.80 -19.10
CA GLU A 11 2.10 1.87 -17.68
C GLU A 11 2.94 0.84 -16.92
N ALA A 12 3.48 1.28 -15.78
CA ALA A 12 4.34 0.48 -14.92
C ALA A 12 4.17 0.90 -13.46
N ALA A 13 4.56 0.01 -12.55
CA ALA A 13 4.52 0.29 -11.13
C ALA A 13 5.57 -0.49 -10.35
N GLY A 14 5.88 -0.01 -9.15
CA GLY A 14 6.85 -0.62 -8.24
C GLY A 14 6.84 0.08 -6.88
N GLY A 15 7.95 0.00 -6.16
CA GLY A 15 8.01 0.65 -4.85
C GLY A 15 9.36 0.61 -4.16
N ILE A 16 9.42 1.30 -3.03
CA ILE A 16 10.55 1.24 -2.10
C ILE A 16 10.13 0.37 -0.93
N ILE A 17 10.74 -0.81 -0.84
CA ILE A 17 10.64 -1.67 0.33
C ILE A 17 11.60 -1.13 1.39
N TYR A 18 11.11 -0.96 2.61
CA TYR A 18 11.90 -0.51 3.73
C TYR A 18 11.58 -1.31 5.00
N ARG A 19 12.56 -1.43 5.87
CA ARG A 19 12.41 -2.07 7.19
C ARG A 19 13.42 -1.52 8.18
N LEU A 20 13.23 -1.84 9.46
CA LEU A 20 14.23 -1.57 10.49
C LEU A 20 15.52 -2.33 10.16
N ARG A 21 16.64 -1.61 10.19
CA ARG A 21 17.96 -2.17 9.97
C ARG A 21 18.25 -3.21 11.05
N LYS A 22 18.63 -4.42 10.62
CA LYS A 22 19.15 -5.44 11.53
C LYS A 22 20.50 -4.97 12.05
N THR A 23 20.58 -4.45 13.27
CA THR A 23 21.87 -4.25 13.94
C THR A 23 22.39 -5.63 14.30
N THR A 24 23.36 -6.13 13.55
CA THR A 24 24.20 -7.21 14.07
C THR A 24 24.81 -6.71 15.37
N SER A 25 24.48 -7.37 16.48
CA SER A 25 25.24 -7.27 17.71
C SER A 25 26.71 -7.39 17.33
N LYS A 26 27.49 -6.38 17.74
CA LYS A 26 28.93 -6.28 17.44
C LYS A 26 29.60 -7.64 17.62
N GLU A 27 30.44 -8.00 16.65
CA GLU A 27 31.51 -8.98 16.81
C GLU A 27 32.18 -8.76 18.18
N SER A 28 31.96 -9.68 19.12
CA SER A 28 32.83 -9.82 20.27
C SER A 28 34.19 -10.27 19.72
N LYS A 29 35.20 -9.41 19.87
CA LYS A 29 36.61 -9.82 19.66
C LYS A 29 36.87 -11.09 20.48
N PRO A 30 37.61 -12.09 19.95
CA PRO A 30 37.95 -13.28 20.72
C PRO A 30 38.86 -12.87 21.87
N SER A 31 38.36 -12.92 23.10
CA SER A 31 39.19 -12.88 24.30
C SER A 31 39.89 -14.23 24.46
N LYS A 32 41.21 -14.18 24.70
CA LYS A 32 42.06 -15.34 24.98
C LYS A 32 41.51 -16.16 26.16
N PRO A 33 41.72 -17.49 26.20
CA PRO A 33 41.28 -18.30 27.31
C PRO A 33 42.25 -18.13 28.48
N ASN A 34 41.75 -17.74 29.66
CA ASN A 34 42.45 -17.96 30.91
C ASN A 34 41.51 -18.63 31.92
N SER A 35 41.95 -19.82 32.30
CA SER A 35 41.65 -20.69 33.45
C SER A 35 40.76 -20.21 34.60
N THR A 36 39.82 -21.12 34.96
CA THR A 36 39.40 -21.56 36.30
C THR A 36 39.04 -20.52 37.38
N ASN A 37 37.75 -20.46 37.75
CA ASN A 37 37.28 -20.95 39.05
C ASN A 37 35.74 -20.90 39.18
N SER A 38 35.23 -21.90 39.89
CA SER A 38 33.84 -22.09 40.34
C SER A 38 33.41 -21.06 41.39
N ASN A 39 32.20 -20.53 41.26
CA ASN A 39 31.15 -20.59 42.29
C ASN A 39 29.90 -19.82 41.85
N GLU A 40 28.77 -20.33 42.30
CA GLU A 40 27.39 -19.92 42.04
C GLU A 40 27.12 -18.46 42.40
N ASP A 41 26.36 -17.76 41.54
CA ASP A 41 25.47 -16.69 41.98
C ASP A 41 24.26 -16.57 41.04
N PHE A 42 23.06 -16.72 41.62
CA PHE A 42 21.77 -16.54 40.95
C PHE A 42 21.52 -15.05 40.77
N GLY A 43 22.05 -14.46 39.69
CA GLY A 43 21.93 -13.05 39.38
C GLY A 43 21.21 -12.77 38.06
N ASN A 44 19.89 -12.55 38.15
CA ASN A 44 19.08 -11.65 37.32
C ASN A 44 19.53 -11.44 35.86
N VAL A 45 19.08 -12.30 34.93
CA VAL A 45 19.25 -12.05 33.49
C VAL A 45 18.21 -11.03 33.07
N GLY A 46 18.71 -9.81 32.82
CA GLY A 46 17.96 -8.63 32.50
C GLY A 46 17.06 -8.79 31.28
N SER A 47 15.94 -8.07 31.36
CA SER A 47 14.93 -7.92 30.32
C SER A 47 15.56 -7.76 28.94
N GLU A 48 15.18 -8.63 28.01
CA GLU A 48 15.30 -8.39 26.58
C GLU A 48 14.69 -7.01 26.29
N SER A 49 15.53 -6.07 25.91
CA SER A 49 15.12 -4.71 25.58
C SER A 49 14.13 -4.75 24.42
N ASN A 50 12.89 -4.35 24.69
CA ASN A 50 11.79 -4.15 23.74
C ASN A 50 12.25 -3.56 22.39
N ALA A 51 12.50 -4.43 21.41
CA ALA A 51 12.75 -4.03 20.02
C ALA A 51 11.48 -3.50 19.32
N CYS A 52 10.31 -3.63 19.94
CA CYS A 52 9.00 -3.41 19.34
C CYS A 52 8.61 -1.92 19.17
N ASN A 53 9.32 -0.97 19.80
CA ASN A 53 8.91 0.44 19.86
C ASN A 53 9.84 1.41 19.09
N GLN A 54 10.69 0.92 18.19
CA GLN A 54 11.60 1.83 17.46
C GLN A 54 10.85 2.57 16.34
N VAL A 55 10.72 3.89 16.50
CA VAL A 55 10.22 4.79 15.45
C VAL A 55 11.16 4.71 14.23
N LEU A 56 10.63 4.29 13.09
CA LEU A 56 11.37 4.21 11.84
C LEU A 56 11.73 5.63 11.36
N ASN A 57 13.02 5.84 11.09
CA ASN A 57 13.59 7.08 10.60
C ASN A 57 14.73 6.77 9.61
N GLU A 58 15.24 7.80 8.93
CA GLU A 58 16.24 7.60 7.87
C GLU A 58 17.55 6.94 8.33
N ASN A 59 17.87 6.99 9.63
CA ASN A 59 19.12 6.46 10.16
C ASN A 59 19.02 4.99 10.58
N ASN A 60 17.82 4.50 10.86
CA ASN A 60 17.58 3.14 11.33
C ASN A 60 16.85 2.25 10.31
N ILE A 61 16.59 2.73 9.09
CA ILE A 61 16.01 1.92 8.03
C ILE A 61 17.05 1.42 7.02
N GLU A 62 16.71 0.33 6.36
CA GLU A 62 17.34 -0.13 5.13
C GLU A 62 16.32 -0.26 4.00
N LEU A 63 16.78 -0.08 2.76
CA LEU A 63 15.98 -0.03 1.54
C LEU A 63 16.43 -1.13 0.58
N CYS A 64 15.48 -1.76 -0.12
CA CYS A 64 15.75 -2.85 -1.06
C CYS A 64 15.98 -2.34 -2.48
N LEU A 65 17.12 -2.68 -3.09
CA LEU A 65 17.45 -2.38 -4.48
C LEU A 65 17.65 -3.68 -5.27
N VAL A 66 17.35 -3.63 -6.56
CA VAL A 66 17.58 -4.73 -7.51
C VAL A 66 18.64 -4.35 -8.53
N TYR A 67 19.41 -5.34 -8.97
CA TYR A 67 20.38 -5.23 -10.06
C TYR A 67 19.83 -5.92 -11.30
N ARG A 68 19.82 -5.21 -12.44
CA ARG A 68 19.33 -5.74 -13.72
C ARG A 68 20.51 -6.00 -14.67
N PRO A 69 20.88 -7.26 -14.94
CA PRO A 69 22.04 -7.60 -15.77
C PRO A 69 21.97 -7.01 -17.18
N LYS A 70 20.76 -6.97 -17.77
CA LYS A 70 20.51 -6.44 -19.12
C LYS A 70 21.00 -5.00 -19.30
N TYR A 71 20.87 -4.17 -18.27
CA TYR A 71 21.24 -2.75 -18.32
C TYR A 71 22.49 -2.43 -17.52
N ASN A 72 23.00 -3.40 -16.74
CA ASN A 72 24.07 -3.21 -15.76
C ASN A 72 23.79 -2.01 -14.85
N ASP A 73 22.58 -1.98 -14.26
CA ASP A 73 22.11 -0.89 -13.42
C ASP A 73 21.47 -1.37 -12.11
N TRP A 74 21.41 -0.44 -11.16
CA TRP A 74 20.72 -0.60 -9.89
C TRP A 74 19.55 0.37 -9.83
N SER A 75 18.37 -0.15 -9.53
CA SER A 75 17.12 0.61 -9.45
C SER A 75 16.21 0.10 -8.33
N TRP A 76 15.10 0.80 -8.13
CA TRP A 76 13.95 0.27 -7.40
C TRP A 76 13.28 -0.86 -8.19
N PRO A 77 12.70 -1.86 -7.51
CA PRO A 77 11.95 -2.92 -8.18
C PRO A 77 10.67 -2.37 -8.80
N LYS A 78 10.42 -2.72 -10.06
CA LYS A 78 9.31 -2.21 -10.88
C LYS A 78 9.20 -2.93 -12.21
N GLY A 79 7.97 -3.07 -12.70
CA GLY A 79 7.73 -3.54 -14.06
C GLY A 79 6.40 -3.07 -14.63
N LYS A 80 6.02 -3.65 -15.77
CA LYS A 80 4.92 -3.15 -16.59
C LYS A 80 3.60 -3.73 -16.10
N ASN A 81 2.53 -2.96 -16.24
CA ASN A 81 1.21 -3.50 -16.00
C ASN A 81 0.91 -4.62 -17.00
N GLU A 82 0.35 -5.71 -16.50
CA GLU A 82 -0.31 -6.71 -17.31
C GLU A 82 -1.65 -6.19 -17.85
N ALA A 83 -2.24 -6.91 -18.80
CA ALA A 83 -3.57 -6.59 -19.29
C ALA A 83 -4.59 -6.66 -18.16
N ASN A 84 -5.45 -5.64 -18.04
CA ASN A 84 -6.48 -5.55 -17.00
C ASN A 84 -5.92 -5.61 -15.56
N GLU A 85 -4.73 -5.03 -15.36
CA GLU A 85 -4.06 -4.92 -14.07
C GLU A 85 -3.94 -3.45 -13.64
N SER A 86 -4.30 -3.16 -12.39
CA SER A 86 -4.08 -1.84 -11.79
C SER A 86 -2.62 -1.64 -11.44
N HIS A 87 -2.16 -0.40 -11.43
CA HIS A 87 -0.80 -0.06 -10.96
C HIS A 87 -0.50 -0.57 -9.55
N ARG A 88 -1.49 -0.60 -8.64
CA ARG A 88 -1.27 -1.10 -7.28
C ARG A 88 -1.02 -2.61 -7.26
N HIS A 89 -1.74 -3.35 -8.09
CA HIS A 89 -1.57 -4.78 -8.23
C HIS A 89 -0.23 -5.09 -8.89
N THR A 90 0.09 -4.39 -9.97
CA THR A 90 1.41 -4.42 -10.63
C THR A 90 2.52 -4.14 -9.63
N ALA A 91 2.40 -3.11 -8.79
CA ALA A 91 3.44 -2.74 -7.84
C ALA A 91 3.77 -3.89 -6.88
N VAL A 92 2.74 -4.53 -6.30
CA VAL A 92 2.94 -5.65 -5.37
C VAL A 92 3.48 -6.88 -6.09
N ARG A 93 2.94 -7.19 -7.29
CA ARG A 93 3.39 -8.31 -8.10
C ARG A 93 4.86 -8.14 -8.47
N GLU A 94 5.21 -7.07 -9.17
CA GLU A 94 6.57 -6.78 -9.65
C GLU A 94 7.60 -6.76 -8.53
N VAL A 95 7.26 -6.13 -7.39
CA VAL A 95 8.17 -6.18 -6.23
C VAL A 95 8.36 -7.60 -5.72
N GLY A 96 7.30 -8.41 -5.65
CA GLY A 96 7.42 -9.82 -5.27
C GLY A 96 8.22 -10.65 -6.28
N GLU A 97 8.01 -10.43 -7.58
CA GLU A 97 8.71 -11.13 -8.66
C GLU A 97 10.21 -10.81 -8.65
N GLU A 98 10.57 -9.53 -8.58
CA GLU A 98 11.95 -9.08 -8.72
C GLU A 98 12.77 -9.24 -7.43
N THR A 99 12.14 -9.16 -6.26
CA THR A 99 12.87 -9.19 -4.98
C THR A 99 12.70 -10.46 -4.16
N GLY A 100 11.65 -11.24 -4.45
CA GLY A 100 11.24 -12.39 -3.64
C GLY A 100 10.55 -12.03 -2.32
N TYR A 101 10.45 -10.74 -1.96
CA TYR A 101 9.76 -10.31 -0.74
C TYR A 101 8.26 -10.17 -0.95
N ALA A 102 7.48 -10.78 -0.07
CA ALA A 102 6.05 -10.49 0.02
C ALA A 102 5.88 -9.15 0.74
N VAL A 103 5.15 -8.22 0.11
CA VAL A 103 4.99 -6.85 0.61
C VAL A 103 3.54 -6.40 0.69
N THR A 104 3.27 -5.41 1.53
CA THR A 104 2.02 -4.64 1.57
C THR A 104 2.26 -3.20 1.13
N LEU A 105 1.25 -2.59 0.49
CA LEU A 105 1.30 -1.19 0.07
C LEU A 105 1.05 -0.21 1.22
N GLY A 106 1.85 0.84 1.22
CA GLY A 106 1.71 2.05 2.03
C GLY A 106 1.35 3.28 1.22
N PRO A 107 1.70 4.49 1.69
CA PRO A 107 1.52 5.72 0.94
C PRO A 107 2.19 5.70 -0.45
N HIS A 108 1.49 6.20 -1.47
CA HIS A 108 2.05 6.46 -2.80
C HIS A 108 3.21 7.47 -2.71
N ILE A 109 4.36 7.19 -3.32
CA ILE A 109 5.56 8.03 -3.26
C ILE A 109 5.53 9.09 -4.36
N ALA A 110 5.57 8.65 -5.62
CA ALA A 110 5.75 9.50 -6.78
C ALA A 110 5.25 8.83 -8.08
N GLN A 111 5.03 9.66 -9.10
CA GLN A 111 4.86 9.25 -10.48
C GLN A 111 6.03 9.79 -11.29
N ILE A 112 6.69 8.92 -12.05
CA ILE A 112 7.82 9.27 -12.91
C ILE A 112 7.43 9.00 -14.36
N GLU A 113 7.79 9.90 -15.27
CA GLU A 113 7.62 9.71 -16.72
C GLU A 113 8.94 9.97 -17.44
N TYR A 114 9.27 9.09 -18.40
CA TYR A 114 10.39 9.31 -19.33
C TYR A 114 10.13 8.60 -20.67
N PRO A 115 10.71 9.08 -21.80
CA PRO A 115 10.64 8.38 -23.07
C PRO A 115 11.17 6.95 -22.94
N LEU A 116 10.42 5.95 -23.44
CA LEU A 116 10.77 4.53 -23.27
C LEU A 116 12.17 4.20 -23.82
N GLU A 117 12.61 4.89 -24.87
CA GLU A 117 13.95 4.79 -25.44
C GLU A 117 15.10 5.21 -24.49
N ASN A 118 14.77 5.87 -23.38
CA ASN A 118 15.73 6.25 -22.33
C ASN A 118 15.87 5.18 -21.24
N GLU A 119 15.13 4.08 -21.29
CA GLU A 119 15.26 2.99 -20.32
C GLU A 119 16.68 2.39 -20.33
N GLY A 120 17.33 2.40 -19.17
CA GLY A 120 18.69 1.88 -18.99
C GLY A 120 19.79 2.85 -19.42
N LYS A 121 19.46 4.03 -19.97
CA LYS A 121 20.46 5.06 -20.27
C LYS A 121 20.71 5.88 -19.02
N LYS A 122 21.98 6.01 -18.61
CA LYS A 122 22.37 6.94 -17.55
C LYS A 122 22.07 8.36 -18.02
N SER A 123 21.46 9.17 -17.16
CA SER A 123 21.35 10.60 -17.37
C SER A 123 22.76 11.18 -17.47
N SER A 124 23.10 11.77 -18.62
CA SER A 124 24.38 12.44 -18.79
C SER A 124 24.43 13.65 -17.88
N ALA A 125 25.05 13.51 -16.70
CA ALA A 125 25.34 14.63 -15.83
C ALA A 125 26.21 15.66 -16.60
N LYS A 126 25.80 16.94 -16.52
CA LYS A 126 26.42 18.12 -17.16
C LYS A 126 26.22 18.23 -18.67
N ASN A 127 25.04 18.67 -19.06
CA ASN A 127 24.94 19.89 -19.86
C ASN A 127 23.62 20.55 -19.49
N GLY A 128 23.66 21.86 -19.22
CA GLY A 128 22.47 22.66 -19.02
C GLY A 128 21.47 22.41 -20.13
N ILE A 129 20.19 22.69 -19.85
CA ILE A 129 19.08 22.66 -20.79
C ILE A 129 19.47 23.44 -22.06
N LYS A 130 20.12 22.76 -22.99
CA LYS A 130 20.06 23.05 -24.40
C LYS A 130 18.99 22.12 -24.88
N SER A 131 17.79 22.68 -24.98
CA SER A 131 16.83 22.28 -26.00
C SER A 131 17.55 22.34 -27.35
N ASN A 132 18.34 21.33 -27.67
CA ASN A 132 18.61 20.99 -29.05
C ASN A 132 17.30 20.42 -29.58
N ALA A 133 16.36 21.33 -29.87
CA ALA A 133 15.48 21.18 -30.99
C ALA A 133 16.37 21.02 -32.21
N LYS A 134 16.90 19.81 -32.41
CA LYS A 134 17.28 19.38 -33.74
C LYS A 134 15.95 19.31 -34.47
N SER A 135 15.67 20.39 -35.19
CA SER A 135 14.83 20.42 -36.37
C SER A 135 15.46 19.51 -37.42
N GLY A 136 15.50 18.21 -37.13
CA GLY A 136 15.54 17.19 -38.15
C GLY A 136 14.10 16.99 -38.54
N ALA A 137 13.72 17.50 -39.71
CA ALA A 137 12.52 17.07 -40.41
C ALA A 137 12.68 15.57 -40.72
N GLN A 138 12.44 14.72 -39.72
CA GLN A 138 12.11 13.32 -39.93
C GLN A 138 10.61 13.21 -39.77
N ASN A 139 9.96 12.94 -40.90
CA ASN A 139 8.58 12.49 -41.00
C ASN A 139 8.41 11.16 -40.24
N ASN A 140 8.42 11.19 -38.91
CA ASN A 140 7.97 10.07 -38.10
C ASN A 140 6.61 10.45 -37.52
N SER A 141 5.57 10.06 -38.24
CA SER A 141 4.18 10.00 -37.81
C SER A 141 3.94 8.99 -36.66
N GLN A 142 5.00 8.49 -36.03
CA GLN A 142 4.94 7.52 -34.94
C GLN A 142 4.80 8.23 -33.59
N PRO A 143 3.89 7.77 -32.72
CA PRO A 143 3.68 8.37 -31.42
C PRO A 143 4.91 8.19 -30.53
N GLU A 144 5.23 9.24 -29.74
CA GLU A 144 6.24 9.14 -28.69
C GLU A 144 5.74 8.17 -27.62
N VAL A 145 6.53 7.13 -27.32
CA VAL A 145 6.18 6.15 -26.30
C VAL A 145 6.80 6.57 -24.96
N ILE A 146 5.95 6.93 -24.00
CA ILE A 146 6.35 7.35 -22.65
C ILE A 146 6.14 6.18 -21.69
N LYS A 147 7.16 5.88 -20.87
CA LYS A 147 6.99 5.00 -19.73
C LYS A 147 6.55 5.82 -18.52
N ARG A 148 5.40 5.49 -17.94
CA ARG A 148 4.87 6.10 -16.72
C ARG A 148 4.94 5.08 -15.59
N ILE A 149 5.53 5.47 -14.47
CA ILE A 149 5.79 4.57 -13.34
C ILE A 149 5.25 5.17 -12.06
N HIS A 150 4.40 4.42 -11.37
CA HIS A 150 3.93 4.78 -10.03
C HIS A 150 4.70 3.98 -8.96
N TYR A 151 5.13 4.67 -7.90
CA TYR A 151 5.87 4.05 -6.80
C TYR A 151 5.10 4.17 -5.48
N TRP A 152 5.17 3.13 -4.65
CA TRP A 152 4.61 3.11 -3.30
C TRP A 152 5.66 2.82 -2.24
N MET A 153 5.43 3.30 -1.02
CA MET A 153 6.10 2.80 0.18
C MET A 153 5.63 1.38 0.42
N MET A 154 6.53 0.46 0.77
CA MET A 154 6.18 -0.95 0.96
C MET A 154 6.85 -1.52 2.21
N GLN A 155 6.12 -2.32 2.97
CA GLN A 155 6.64 -3.07 4.11
C GLN A 155 6.53 -4.57 3.82
N GLU A 156 7.50 -5.34 4.31
CA GLU A 156 7.45 -6.79 4.24
C GLU A 156 6.27 -7.32 5.06
N ILE A 157 5.59 -8.35 4.55
CA ILE A 157 4.62 -9.14 5.29
C ILE A 157 5.21 -10.52 5.57
N SER A 158 4.78 -11.17 6.66
CA SER A 158 5.26 -12.52 6.98
C SER A 158 4.89 -13.53 5.89
N GLY A 159 5.64 -14.64 5.82
CA GLY A 159 5.30 -15.75 4.94
C GLY A 159 3.90 -16.31 5.18
N SER A 160 3.43 -16.36 6.43
CA SER A 160 2.07 -16.82 6.75
C SER A 160 1.00 -15.85 6.24
N ALA A 161 1.21 -14.54 6.36
CA ALA A 161 0.33 -13.54 5.78
C ALA A 161 0.33 -13.58 4.25
N ALA A 162 1.51 -13.78 3.64
CA ALA A 162 1.65 -13.93 2.19
C ALA A 162 0.90 -15.15 1.64
N LEU A 163 0.98 -16.30 2.32
CA LEU A 163 0.27 -17.52 1.96
C LEU A 163 -1.26 -17.34 2.06
N LYS A 164 -1.74 -16.74 3.15
CA LYS A 164 -3.18 -16.44 3.33
C LYS A 164 -3.70 -15.49 2.26
N ARG A 165 -2.90 -14.50 1.87
CA ARG A 165 -3.26 -13.51 0.84
C ARG A 165 -3.33 -14.11 -0.56
N LEU A 166 -2.54 -15.14 -0.85
CA LEU A 166 -2.27 -15.61 -2.21
C LEU A 166 -3.53 -15.93 -3.04
N PRO A 167 -4.60 -16.59 -2.51
CA PRO A 167 -5.79 -16.87 -3.32
C PRO A 167 -6.55 -15.59 -3.72
N ALA A 168 -6.57 -14.57 -2.85
CA ALA A 168 -7.22 -13.30 -3.15
C ALA A 168 -6.39 -12.40 -4.09
N PHE A 169 -5.06 -12.46 -3.97
CA PHE A 169 -4.14 -11.65 -4.79
C PHE A 169 -3.89 -12.29 -6.17
N GLY A 170 -3.57 -13.58 -6.21
CA GLY A 170 -3.10 -14.26 -7.40
C GLY A 170 -1.61 -14.64 -7.31
N PRO A 171 -1.11 -15.40 -8.30
CA PRO A 171 0.26 -15.92 -8.26
C PRO A 171 1.31 -14.81 -8.47
N ILE A 172 2.43 -14.94 -7.77
CA ILE A 172 3.64 -14.13 -7.99
C ILE A 172 4.74 -15.09 -8.41
N LYS A 173 5.32 -14.89 -9.60
CA LYS A 173 6.34 -15.78 -10.16
C LYS A 173 7.71 -15.11 -10.07
N PRO A 174 8.71 -15.71 -9.40
CA PRO A 174 10.04 -15.12 -9.30
C PRO A 174 10.62 -14.79 -10.68
N ALA A 175 11.24 -13.61 -10.78
CA ALA A 175 11.93 -13.17 -11.97
C ALA A 175 13.11 -14.11 -12.29
N LYS A 176 13.47 -14.18 -13.57
CA LYS A 176 14.61 -15.02 -14.00
C LYS A 176 15.93 -14.35 -13.60
N PRO A 177 17.01 -15.11 -13.33
CA PRO A 177 18.34 -14.53 -13.06
C PRO A 177 18.88 -13.62 -14.16
N THR A 178 18.43 -13.80 -15.40
CA THR A 178 18.76 -12.93 -16.54
C THR A 178 18.11 -11.54 -16.48
N GLU A 179 17.01 -11.43 -15.73
CA GLU A 179 16.26 -10.21 -15.51
C GLU A 179 16.74 -9.51 -14.24
N ILE A 180 16.79 -10.25 -13.13
CA ILE A 180 17.31 -9.77 -11.85
C ILE A 180 18.49 -10.63 -11.42
N GLY A 181 19.66 -10.01 -11.35
CA GLY A 181 20.90 -10.70 -11.00
C GLY A 181 21.24 -10.62 -9.51
N ASN A 182 20.73 -9.62 -8.79
CA ASN A 182 21.00 -9.45 -7.37
C ASN A 182 19.95 -8.57 -6.68
N VAL A 183 19.76 -8.77 -5.38
CA VAL A 183 18.86 -8.02 -4.50
C VAL A 183 19.63 -7.66 -3.24
N ILE A 184 19.71 -6.37 -2.89
CA ILE A 184 20.49 -5.90 -1.73
C ILE A 184 19.70 -4.93 -0.87
N TRP A 185 20.02 -4.93 0.42
CA TRP A 185 19.53 -3.96 1.39
C TRP A 185 20.63 -2.94 1.73
N LEU A 186 20.29 -1.65 1.66
CA LEU A 186 21.22 -0.55 1.90
C LEU A 186 20.60 0.53 2.78
N THR A 187 21.41 1.24 3.56
CA THR A 187 20.95 2.48 4.20
C THR A 187 20.58 3.52 3.13
N PRO A 188 19.70 4.50 3.41
CA PRO A 188 19.33 5.53 2.44
C PRO A 188 20.52 6.26 1.80
N GLU A 189 21.57 6.55 2.58
CA GLU A 189 22.80 7.18 2.06
C GLU A 189 23.52 6.29 1.04
N LYS A 190 23.64 4.99 1.33
CA LYS A 190 24.27 4.02 0.42
C LYS A 190 23.40 3.77 -0.81
N ALA A 191 22.08 3.68 -0.64
CA ALA A 191 21.13 3.53 -1.72
C ALA A 191 21.24 4.69 -2.71
N ARG A 192 21.28 5.95 -2.24
CA ARG A 192 21.49 7.12 -3.10
C ARG A 192 22.73 7.01 -3.98
N LYS A 193 23.85 6.58 -3.40
CA LYS A 193 25.12 6.39 -4.13
C LYS A 193 25.08 5.22 -5.11
N LYS A 194 24.21 4.23 -4.88
CA LYS A 194 24.12 2.99 -5.66
C LYS A 194 23.14 3.12 -6.83
N LEU A 195 22.05 3.87 -6.67
CA LEU A 195 21.05 4.10 -7.72
C LEU A 195 21.70 4.67 -8.97
N THR A 196 21.41 4.05 -10.11
CA THR A 196 22.06 4.40 -11.38
C THR A 196 21.40 5.57 -12.10
N HIS A 197 20.09 5.78 -11.89
CA HIS A 197 19.31 6.79 -12.59
C HIS A 197 18.88 7.93 -11.67
N ASP A 198 18.94 9.16 -12.17
CA ASP A 198 18.49 10.34 -11.40
C ASP A 198 16.99 10.26 -11.07
N SER A 199 16.19 9.65 -11.94
CA SER A 199 14.75 9.43 -11.70
C SER A 199 14.49 8.60 -10.45
N ASP A 200 15.28 7.55 -10.20
CA ASP A 200 15.16 6.74 -8.99
C ASP A 200 15.63 7.50 -7.74
N GLN A 201 16.59 8.44 -7.88
CA GLN A 201 16.99 9.33 -6.79
C GLN A 201 15.88 10.34 -6.43
N LEU A 202 15.12 10.83 -7.41
CA LEU A 202 13.94 11.67 -7.15
C LEU A 202 12.86 10.89 -6.36
N VAL A 203 12.67 9.61 -6.66
CA VAL A 203 11.77 8.74 -5.88
C VAL A 203 12.29 8.56 -4.46
N LEU A 204 13.62 8.39 -4.28
CA LEU A 204 14.24 8.34 -2.95
C LEU A 204 14.01 9.64 -2.15
N ASP A 205 14.15 10.81 -2.79
CA ASP A 205 13.92 12.10 -2.13
C ASP A 205 12.47 12.22 -1.63
N ALA A 206 11.50 11.90 -2.49
CA ALA A 206 10.09 11.90 -2.12
C ALA A 206 9.77 10.89 -1.00
N PHE A 207 10.41 9.73 -1.01
CA PHE A 207 10.29 8.74 0.06
C PHE A 207 10.84 9.27 1.38
N LEU A 208 12.05 9.83 1.39
CA LEU A 208 12.67 10.35 2.62
C LEU A 208 11.90 11.56 3.18
N GLU A 209 11.28 12.38 2.35
CA GLU A 209 10.36 13.44 2.80
C GLU A 209 9.17 12.86 3.60
N ARG A 210 8.60 11.73 3.14
CA ARG A 210 7.54 11.02 3.87
C ARG A 210 8.03 10.45 5.20
N ILE A 211 9.21 9.84 5.22
CA ILE A 211 9.83 9.33 6.46
C ILE A 211 10.06 10.47 7.47
N LYS A 212 10.66 11.58 7.04
CA LYS A 212 10.89 12.78 7.87
C LYS A 212 9.58 13.39 8.40
N SER A 213 8.50 13.23 7.65
CA SER A 213 7.15 13.66 8.05
C SER A 213 6.44 12.68 8.99
N GLY A 214 7.12 11.64 9.50
CA GLY A 214 6.57 10.65 10.42
C GLY A 214 5.64 9.62 9.77
N GLN A 215 5.75 9.40 8.45
CA GLN A 215 4.85 8.50 7.70
C GLN A 215 5.34 7.07 7.58
N ALA A 216 6.40 6.71 8.30
CA ALA A 216 7.00 5.37 8.25
C ALA A 216 6.17 4.30 8.96
N ASN A 217 5.47 4.67 10.04
CA ASN A 217 4.65 3.76 10.84
C ASN A 217 3.16 3.97 10.55
N TYR A 218 2.79 3.94 9.27
CA TYR A 218 1.39 4.07 8.89
C TYR A 218 0.60 2.80 9.25
N LYS A 219 -0.70 2.99 9.52
CA LYS A 219 -1.71 1.95 9.60
C LYS A 219 -2.68 2.13 8.43
N THR A 220 -3.29 1.06 7.96
CA THR A 220 -4.15 1.10 6.77
C THR A 220 -5.60 0.82 7.15
N LEU A 221 -6.50 1.73 6.81
CA LEU A 221 -7.94 1.55 6.96
C LEU A 221 -8.59 1.54 5.58
N ILE A 222 -9.32 0.47 5.27
CA ILE A 222 -9.92 0.22 3.96
C ILE A 222 -11.44 0.31 4.10
N LEU A 223 -12.02 1.40 3.61
CA LEU A 223 -13.47 1.61 3.65
C LEU A 223 -14.10 1.08 2.38
N VAL A 224 -14.91 0.04 2.49
CA VAL A 224 -15.62 -0.56 1.35
C VAL A 224 -17.08 -0.15 1.40
N ARG A 225 -17.58 0.43 0.31
CA ARG A 225 -19.03 0.59 0.14
C ARG A 225 -19.58 -0.70 -0.45
N HIS A 226 -20.65 -1.23 0.14
CA HIS A 226 -21.28 -2.45 -0.37
C HIS A 226 -21.55 -2.39 -1.88
N GLY A 227 -21.52 -3.56 -2.53
CA GLY A 227 -21.80 -3.76 -3.94
C GLY A 227 -23.20 -3.28 -4.35
N LYS A 228 -23.44 -3.18 -5.66
CA LYS A 228 -24.78 -2.86 -6.19
C LYS A 228 -25.77 -3.88 -5.63
N ALA A 229 -26.82 -3.40 -4.97
CA ALA A 229 -27.84 -4.22 -4.33
C ALA A 229 -29.18 -4.14 -5.06
N GLU A 230 -30.03 -5.15 -4.82
CA GLU A 230 -31.40 -5.16 -5.31
C GLU A 230 -32.12 -3.86 -4.94
N SER A 231 -33.03 -3.41 -5.80
CA SER A 231 -33.77 -2.18 -5.52
C SER A 231 -34.73 -2.38 -4.35
N ARG A 232 -34.89 -1.36 -3.49
CA ARG A 232 -35.85 -1.40 -2.36
C ARG A 232 -37.28 -1.68 -2.82
N LYS A 233 -37.65 -1.18 -4.00
CA LYS A 233 -39.00 -1.37 -4.57
C LYS A 233 -39.25 -2.81 -5.04
N ALA A 234 -38.22 -3.48 -5.57
CA ALA A 234 -38.37 -4.83 -6.11
C ALA A 234 -38.22 -5.92 -5.02
N TRP A 235 -37.45 -5.64 -3.98
CA TRP A 235 -37.16 -6.60 -2.92
C TRP A 235 -38.36 -6.80 -1.99
N GLN A 236 -38.79 -8.05 -1.83
CA GLN A 236 -39.96 -8.42 -1.02
C GLN A 236 -39.60 -8.83 0.43
N GLY A 237 -38.31 -8.94 0.76
CA GLY A 237 -37.85 -9.28 2.10
C GLY A 237 -37.54 -8.04 2.96
N SER A 238 -37.00 -8.28 4.15
CA SER A 238 -36.51 -7.19 5.01
C SER A 238 -35.30 -6.47 4.42
N GLU A 239 -35.07 -5.20 4.80
CA GLU A 239 -33.88 -4.44 4.39
C GLU A 239 -32.57 -5.11 4.82
N ALA A 240 -32.56 -5.80 5.97
CA ALA A 240 -31.40 -6.52 6.49
C ALA A 240 -31.00 -7.70 5.57
N THR A 241 -31.99 -8.33 4.93
CA THR A 241 -31.80 -9.48 4.05
C THR A 241 -31.66 -9.12 2.57
N ARG A 242 -31.66 -7.84 2.20
CA ARG A 242 -31.57 -7.41 0.80
C ARG A 242 -30.18 -7.70 0.21
N PRO A 243 -30.06 -8.54 -0.84
CA PRO A 243 -28.77 -9.01 -1.34
C PRO A 243 -28.12 -8.04 -2.33
N ILE A 244 -26.84 -8.30 -2.65
CA ILE A 244 -26.21 -7.72 -3.84
C ILE A 244 -26.78 -8.34 -5.13
N THR A 245 -26.78 -7.57 -6.22
CA THR A 245 -27.15 -8.08 -7.56
C THR A 245 -26.00 -8.92 -8.14
N PRO A 246 -26.21 -9.68 -9.25
CA PRO A 246 -25.12 -10.37 -9.93
C PRO A 246 -23.97 -9.46 -10.35
N LEU A 247 -24.28 -8.26 -10.85
CA LEU A 247 -23.25 -7.24 -11.17
C LEU A 247 -22.55 -6.73 -9.90
N GLY A 248 -23.28 -6.58 -8.80
CA GLY A 248 -22.70 -6.27 -7.49
C GLY A 248 -21.73 -7.34 -7.01
N SER A 249 -22.06 -8.61 -7.23
CA SER A 249 -21.20 -9.75 -6.91
C SER A 249 -19.93 -9.78 -7.75
N ALA A 250 -20.03 -9.57 -9.07
CA ALA A 250 -18.88 -9.47 -9.96
C ALA A 250 -17.94 -8.32 -9.57
N ALA A 251 -18.49 -7.14 -9.26
CA ALA A 251 -17.72 -6.00 -8.76
C ALA A 251 -17.04 -6.28 -7.42
N SER A 252 -17.73 -6.96 -6.51
CA SER A 252 -17.20 -7.34 -5.19
C SER A 252 -16.05 -8.33 -5.31
N TYR A 253 -16.17 -9.32 -6.20
CA TYR A 253 -15.10 -10.27 -6.50
C TYR A 253 -13.88 -9.57 -7.09
N ALA A 254 -14.07 -8.73 -8.11
CA ALA A 254 -13.00 -7.97 -8.74
C ALA A 254 -12.32 -6.96 -7.79
N LEU A 255 -13.02 -6.48 -6.76
CA LEU A 255 -12.43 -5.61 -5.73
C LEU A 255 -11.44 -6.39 -4.85
N GLY A 256 -11.65 -7.70 -4.61
CA GLY A 256 -10.85 -8.51 -3.70
C GLY A 256 -9.34 -8.47 -4.00
N ARG A 257 -8.95 -8.59 -5.27
CA ARG A 257 -7.53 -8.50 -5.69
C ARG A 257 -6.88 -7.14 -5.41
N GLU A 258 -7.69 -6.08 -5.38
CA GLU A 258 -7.22 -4.73 -5.09
C GLU A 258 -7.06 -4.54 -3.58
N LEU A 259 -7.97 -5.10 -2.77
CA LEU A 259 -7.86 -5.07 -1.30
C LEU A 259 -6.66 -5.89 -0.83
N ALA A 260 -6.37 -7.01 -1.48
CA ALA A 260 -5.24 -7.88 -1.18
C ALA A 260 -3.89 -7.15 -1.27
N CYS A 261 -3.77 -6.08 -2.07
CA CYS A 261 -2.53 -5.29 -2.20
C CYS A 261 -2.08 -4.66 -0.86
N TYR A 262 -3.01 -4.48 0.07
CA TYR A 262 -2.78 -3.88 1.40
C TYR A 262 -2.69 -4.93 2.52
N ALA A 263 -2.74 -6.22 2.17
CA ALA A 263 -2.62 -7.37 3.07
C ALA A 263 -3.39 -7.22 4.40
N PRO A 264 -4.70 -6.90 4.36
CA PRO A 264 -5.49 -6.76 5.57
C PRO A 264 -5.51 -8.07 6.37
N ASP A 265 -5.60 -7.93 7.69
CA ASP A 265 -5.65 -9.03 8.64
C ASP A 265 -6.95 -9.02 9.45
N LYS A 266 -7.77 -7.98 9.29
CA LYS A 266 -9.09 -7.85 9.92
C LYS A 266 -10.16 -7.42 8.90
N ILE A 267 -11.34 -8.03 9.00
CA ILE A 267 -12.53 -7.63 8.23
C ILE A 267 -13.68 -7.37 9.20
N ILE A 268 -14.24 -6.16 9.12
CA ILE A 268 -15.43 -5.72 9.85
C ILE A 268 -16.53 -5.41 8.83
N SER A 269 -17.77 -5.73 9.16
CA SER A 269 -18.91 -5.45 8.30
C SER A 269 -20.16 -5.14 9.10
N SER A 270 -21.03 -4.31 8.53
CA SER A 270 -22.45 -4.35 8.91
C SER A 270 -23.00 -5.78 8.70
N PRO A 271 -23.86 -6.31 9.59
CA PRO A 271 -24.45 -7.64 9.47
C PRO A 271 -25.47 -7.76 8.33
N TRP A 272 -25.83 -6.65 7.67
CA TRP A 272 -26.77 -6.67 6.56
C TRP A 272 -26.21 -7.42 5.36
N LYS A 273 -27.06 -8.27 4.75
CA LYS A 273 -26.67 -9.25 3.73
C LYS A 273 -25.81 -8.65 2.62
N ARG A 274 -26.20 -7.50 2.06
CA ARG A 274 -25.41 -6.82 1.02
C ARG A 274 -23.98 -6.45 1.43
N CYS A 275 -23.73 -6.09 2.69
CA CYS A 275 -22.39 -5.79 3.17
C CYS A 275 -21.58 -7.08 3.32
N LEU A 276 -22.17 -8.12 3.94
CA LEU A 276 -21.54 -9.42 4.09
C LEU A 276 -21.17 -10.05 2.73
N GLU A 277 -22.11 -10.06 1.78
CA GLU A 277 -21.87 -10.61 0.43
C GLU A 277 -20.80 -9.84 -0.35
N THR A 278 -20.62 -8.53 -0.07
CA THR A 278 -19.58 -7.72 -0.71
C THR A 278 -18.17 -8.18 -0.31
N VAL A 279 -17.96 -8.57 0.94
CA VAL A 279 -16.64 -8.98 1.43
C VAL A 279 -16.47 -10.49 1.53
N ALA A 280 -17.52 -11.28 1.32
CA ALA A 280 -17.52 -12.73 1.52
C ALA A 280 -16.48 -13.48 0.66
N ALA A 281 -16.34 -13.13 -0.62
CA ALA A 281 -15.34 -13.77 -1.49
C ALA A 281 -13.92 -13.47 -0.98
N PHE A 282 -13.62 -12.19 -0.76
CA PHE A 282 -12.32 -11.75 -0.24
C PHE A 282 -11.98 -12.38 1.12
N ALA A 283 -12.95 -12.45 2.04
CA ALA A 283 -12.80 -13.08 3.35
C ALA A 283 -12.45 -14.57 3.25
N ARG A 284 -13.16 -15.30 2.39
CA ARG A 284 -12.89 -16.72 2.10
C ARG A 284 -11.49 -16.90 1.52
N ASP A 285 -11.15 -16.13 0.49
CA ASP A 285 -9.89 -16.26 -0.24
C ASP A 285 -8.68 -15.82 0.59
N SER A 286 -8.90 -14.94 1.58
CA SER A 286 -7.87 -14.50 2.54
C SER A 286 -7.85 -15.31 3.83
N SER A 287 -8.75 -16.28 3.99
CA SER A 287 -8.96 -17.02 5.24
C SER A 287 -9.15 -16.12 6.48
N LEU A 288 -9.93 -15.05 6.33
CA LEU A 288 -10.23 -14.07 7.38
C LEU A 288 -11.69 -14.18 7.81
N PRO A 289 -11.98 -14.22 9.12
CA PRO A 289 -13.36 -14.11 9.60
C PRO A 289 -13.90 -12.70 9.35
N ILE A 290 -15.22 -12.59 9.25
CA ILE A 290 -15.93 -11.30 9.17
C ILE A 290 -16.50 -11.00 10.56
N GLU A 291 -15.97 -9.97 11.22
CA GLU A 291 -16.56 -9.41 12.43
C GLU A 291 -17.81 -8.61 12.06
N GLN A 292 -18.97 -9.02 12.58
CA GLN A 292 -20.24 -8.37 12.28
C GLN A 292 -20.63 -7.41 13.39
N VAL A 293 -20.84 -6.13 13.05
CA VAL A 293 -21.10 -5.07 14.03
C VAL A 293 -22.46 -4.43 13.77
N ALA A 294 -23.40 -4.64 14.69
CA ALA A 294 -24.80 -4.21 14.56
C ALA A 294 -24.93 -2.68 14.49
N GLU A 295 -24.03 -1.97 15.16
CA GLU A 295 -23.94 -0.52 15.22
C GLU A 295 -23.59 0.13 13.88
N LEU A 296 -23.11 -0.67 12.91
CA LEU A 296 -22.78 -0.23 11.55
C LEU A 296 -23.97 -0.36 10.57
N THR A 297 -25.16 -0.76 11.02
CA THR A 297 -26.38 -0.81 10.19
C THR A 297 -26.95 0.58 9.90
N GLU A 298 -27.73 0.74 8.81
CA GLU A 298 -28.40 2.03 8.54
C GLU A 298 -29.40 2.37 9.66
N ASP A 299 -30.16 1.39 10.16
CA ASP A 299 -31.17 1.60 11.20
C ASP A 299 -30.55 2.05 12.54
N HIS A 300 -29.42 1.47 12.94
CA HIS A 300 -28.72 1.93 14.15
C HIS A 300 -28.11 3.30 13.94
N HIS A 301 -27.50 3.55 12.78
CA HIS A 301 -26.90 4.84 12.45
C HIS A 301 -27.92 5.99 12.42
N GLU A 302 -29.13 5.74 11.90
CA GLU A 302 -30.21 6.72 11.89
C GLU A 302 -30.65 7.09 13.32
N LYS A 303 -30.71 6.11 14.22
CA LYS A 303 -31.14 6.31 15.62
C LYS A 303 -30.02 6.83 16.53
N GLN A 304 -28.79 6.36 16.33
CA GLN A 304 -27.64 6.58 17.21
C GLN A 304 -26.34 6.86 16.42
N PRO A 305 -26.27 7.94 15.62
CA PRO A 305 -25.13 8.20 14.74
C PRO A 305 -23.80 8.39 15.49
N LYS A 306 -23.84 8.90 16.72
CA LYS A 306 -22.65 9.04 17.59
C LYS A 306 -22.09 7.68 18.03
N SER A 307 -22.95 6.71 18.31
CA SER A 307 -22.54 5.35 18.67
C SER A 307 -21.86 4.67 17.47
N THR A 308 -22.48 4.74 16.28
CA THR A 308 -21.86 4.26 15.03
C THR A 308 -20.49 4.89 14.78
N LEU A 309 -20.38 6.21 14.94
CA LEU A 309 -19.10 6.91 14.76
C LEU A 309 -18.05 6.45 15.80
N SER A 310 -18.47 6.20 17.04
CA SER A 310 -17.57 5.73 18.10
C SER A 310 -16.95 4.38 17.76
N VAL A 311 -17.70 3.46 17.14
CA VAL A 311 -17.14 2.18 16.64
C VAL A 311 -16.05 2.41 15.60
N LEU A 312 -16.27 3.31 14.64
CA LEU A 312 -15.31 3.59 13.56
C LEU A 312 -14.05 4.30 14.07
N ILE A 313 -14.19 5.20 15.05
CA ILE A 313 -13.05 5.85 15.72
C ILE A 313 -12.28 4.82 16.56
N SER A 314 -12.99 3.94 17.28
CA SER A 314 -12.35 2.88 18.07
C SER A 314 -11.53 1.95 17.20
N GLU A 315 -11.97 1.67 15.96
CA GLU A 315 -11.16 0.86 15.04
C GLU A 315 -9.88 1.56 14.58
N ILE A 316 -9.90 2.89 14.39
CA ILE A 316 -8.66 3.66 14.17
C ILE A 316 -7.76 3.48 15.39
N GLN A 317 -8.28 3.65 16.61
CA GLN A 317 -7.50 3.50 17.84
C GLN A 317 -6.94 2.08 18.00
N ASN A 318 -7.70 1.03 17.69
CA ASN A 318 -7.25 -0.36 17.74
C ASN A 318 -6.04 -0.60 16.82
N LEU A 319 -6.06 -0.02 15.61
CA LEU A 319 -4.93 -0.08 14.68
C LEU A 319 -3.67 0.59 15.26
N GLU A 320 -3.82 1.60 16.12
CA GLU A 320 -2.68 2.23 16.82
C GLU A 320 -2.13 1.31 17.93
N HIS A 321 -3.00 0.64 18.68
CA HIS A 321 -2.61 -0.16 19.86
C HIS A 321 -2.07 -1.55 19.51
N ASN A 322 -2.47 -2.14 18.38
CA ASN A 322 -1.97 -3.46 17.92
C ASN A 322 -0.46 -3.48 17.63
N GLU A 323 0.22 -2.33 17.69
CA GLU A 323 1.67 -2.20 17.64
C GLU A 323 2.39 -2.90 18.81
N GLN A 324 1.71 -3.18 19.93
CA GLN A 324 2.32 -3.80 21.12
C GLN A 324 2.32 -5.33 21.14
N ASN A 325 1.57 -5.98 20.24
CA ASN A 325 1.56 -7.45 20.13
C ASN A 325 2.47 -7.89 18.99
N ALA A 326 3.62 -8.47 19.32
CA ALA A 326 4.64 -8.94 18.36
C ALA A 326 4.15 -10.00 17.34
N ASN A 327 2.89 -10.43 17.41
CA ASN A 327 2.29 -11.44 16.54
C ASN A 327 1.31 -10.89 15.48
N THR A 328 0.90 -9.61 15.53
CA THR A 328 0.09 -9.00 14.46
C THR A 328 0.99 -8.46 13.36
N VAL A 329 1.08 -9.23 12.29
CA VAL A 329 2.05 -9.05 11.20
C VAL A 329 1.73 -7.85 10.31
N ASN A 330 0.45 -7.46 10.21
CA ASN A 330 -0.01 -6.35 9.37
C ASN A 330 -0.96 -5.45 10.18
N ASN A 331 -1.04 -4.17 9.84
CA ASN A 331 -1.95 -3.24 10.51
C ASN A 331 -2.97 -2.71 9.51
N ALA A 332 -3.85 -3.60 9.01
CA ALA A 332 -4.76 -3.24 7.94
C ALA A 332 -6.17 -3.82 8.14
N THR A 333 -7.15 -2.95 8.33
CA THR A 333 -8.56 -3.35 8.53
C THR A 333 -9.42 -2.98 7.31
N VAL A 334 -10.22 -3.94 6.84
CA VAL A 334 -11.32 -3.71 5.90
C VAL A 334 -12.62 -3.48 6.66
N ILE A 335 -13.37 -2.43 6.34
CA ILE A 335 -14.69 -2.15 6.90
C ILE A 335 -15.72 -1.99 5.77
N CYS A 336 -16.71 -2.89 5.70
CA CYS A 336 -17.82 -2.76 4.75
C CYS A 336 -19.00 -1.99 5.35
N LEU A 337 -19.36 -0.87 4.70
CA LEU A 337 -20.28 0.13 5.23
C LEU A 337 -21.40 0.51 4.24
N HIS A 338 -22.44 1.14 4.81
CA HIS A 338 -23.52 1.77 4.06
C HIS A 338 -23.20 3.23 3.75
N ARG A 339 -23.80 3.75 2.68
CA ARG A 339 -23.61 5.15 2.24
C ARG A 339 -23.83 6.21 3.36
N PRO A 340 -24.90 6.19 4.17
CA PRO A 340 -25.09 7.20 5.21
C PRO A 340 -24.02 7.12 6.31
N VAL A 341 -23.62 5.91 6.72
CA VAL A 341 -22.54 5.68 7.70
C VAL A 341 -21.21 6.22 7.18
N ILE A 342 -20.89 5.96 5.91
CA ILE A 342 -19.71 6.51 5.23
C ILE A 342 -19.73 8.04 5.27
N GLY A 343 -20.90 8.67 5.07
CA GLY A 343 -21.07 10.11 5.14
C GLY A 343 -20.62 10.69 6.48
N THR A 344 -21.20 10.20 7.59
CA THR A 344 -20.83 10.62 8.95
C THR A 344 -19.35 10.38 9.24
N PHE A 345 -18.81 9.24 8.80
CA PHE A 345 -17.40 8.98 9.03
C PHE A 345 -16.50 9.90 8.20
N PHE A 346 -16.86 10.18 6.95
CA PHE A 346 -16.14 11.13 6.12
C PHE A 346 -16.14 12.53 6.73
N ASP A 347 -17.19 12.92 7.44
CA ASP A 347 -17.23 14.20 8.16
C ASP A 347 -16.12 14.26 9.22
N TYR A 348 -16.01 13.23 10.05
CA TYR A 348 -14.92 13.07 11.01
C TYR A 348 -13.54 13.00 10.34
N LEU A 349 -13.38 12.16 9.30
CA LEU A 349 -12.10 11.99 8.61
C LEU A 349 -11.60 13.32 8.01
N ARG A 350 -12.49 14.22 7.61
CA ARG A 350 -12.11 15.55 7.11
C ARG A 350 -11.50 16.45 8.18
N GLU A 351 -11.89 16.29 9.44
CA GLU A 351 -11.33 17.04 10.57
C GLU A 351 -9.88 16.62 10.86
N ILE A 352 -9.57 15.32 10.73
CA ILE A 352 -8.22 14.77 10.95
C ILE A 352 -7.36 14.73 9.67
N THR A 353 -7.87 15.25 8.54
CA THR A 353 -7.17 15.33 7.25
C THR A 353 -6.81 16.77 6.90
N LYS A 354 -5.62 17.01 6.32
CA LYS A 354 -5.24 18.34 5.83
C LYS A 354 -6.28 18.89 4.81
N PRO A 355 -6.66 20.20 4.88
CA PRO A 355 -7.74 20.77 4.08
C PRO A 355 -7.67 20.57 2.56
N ARG A 356 -6.46 20.60 1.98
CA ARG A 356 -6.26 20.43 0.54
C ARG A 356 -6.45 18.98 0.06
N ALA A 357 -6.15 18.00 0.91
CA ALA A 357 -6.23 16.59 0.55
C ALA A 357 -7.67 16.08 0.56
N HIS A 358 -8.49 16.50 1.53
CA HIS A 358 -9.87 16.00 1.60
C HIS A 358 -10.77 16.52 0.47
N LYS A 359 -10.59 17.77 -0.01
CA LYS A 359 -11.44 18.37 -1.07
C LYS A 359 -11.44 17.58 -2.39
N ARG A 360 -10.40 16.80 -2.67
CA ARG A 360 -10.24 16.04 -3.92
C ARG A 360 -10.74 14.59 -3.81
N ILE A 361 -10.67 13.99 -2.62
CA ILE A 361 -10.81 12.54 -2.46
C ILE A 361 -11.97 12.15 -1.54
N LEU A 362 -12.13 12.84 -0.40
CA LEU A 362 -13.28 12.68 0.50
C LEU A 362 -14.37 13.64 0.04
N SER A 363 -15.17 13.20 -0.93
CA SER A 363 -16.27 14.01 -1.47
C SER A 363 -17.15 14.54 -0.34
N GLN A 364 -17.51 15.82 -0.40
CA GLN A 364 -18.48 16.42 0.51
C GLN A 364 -19.93 16.11 0.07
N LYS A 365 -20.12 15.58 -1.14
CA LYS A 365 -21.44 15.29 -1.72
C LYS A 365 -21.66 13.79 -1.86
N SER A 366 -22.82 13.33 -1.40
CA SER A 366 -23.35 12.00 -1.70
C SER A 366 -23.45 11.81 -3.22
N PRO A 367 -23.07 10.64 -3.79
CA PRO A 367 -22.88 9.35 -3.11
C PRO A 367 -21.51 9.07 -2.47
N TYR A 368 -20.66 10.07 -2.21
CA TYR A 368 -19.32 10.00 -1.57
C TYR A 368 -18.28 9.16 -2.33
N MET A 369 -18.61 7.91 -2.63
CA MET A 369 -17.89 6.92 -3.42
C MET A 369 -18.88 5.96 -4.12
N PRO A 370 -18.59 5.41 -5.32
CA PRO A 370 -19.46 4.47 -6.02
C PRO A 370 -19.77 3.19 -5.22
N THR A 371 -20.86 2.48 -5.52
CA THR A 371 -21.13 1.14 -4.95
C THR A 371 -20.06 0.14 -5.37
N GLY A 372 -19.68 -0.78 -4.48
CA GLY A 372 -18.66 -1.80 -4.78
C GLY A 372 -17.26 -1.22 -4.97
N SER A 373 -16.99 -0.03 -4.43
CA SER A 373 -15.66 0.60 -4.45
C SER A 373 -15.07 0.65 -3.05
N ALA A 374 -13.78 0.97 -2.96
CA ALA A 374 -13.09 1.21 -1.70
C ALA A 374 -12.36 2.56 -1.67
N VAL A 375 -12.16 3.07 -0.45
CA VAL A 375 -11.23 4.16 -0.14
C VAL A 375 -10.20 3.63 0.84
N ILE A 376 -8.92 3.75 0.48
CA ILE A 376 -7.80 3.36 1.32
C ILE A 376 -7.30 4.60 2.04
N LEU A 377 -7.12 4.49 3.34
CA LEU A 377 -6.61 5.54 4.20
C LEU A 377 -5.34 5.03 4.86
N HIS A 378 -4.24 5.76 4.68
CA HIS A 378 -3.06 5.56 5.50
C HIS A 378 -3.06 6.59 6.61
N ILE A 379 -3.04 6.10 7.84
CA ILE A 379 -3.18 6.88 9.07
C ILE A 379 -1.90 6.75 9.86
N VAL A 380 -1.43 7.85 10.43
CA VAL A 380 -0.32 7.86 11.39
C VAL A 380 -0.79 8.42 12.71
N SER A 381 -0.34 7.83 13.80
CA SER A 381 -0.55 8.37 15.14
C SER A 381 0.37 9.56 15.38
N THR A 382 -0.18 10.63 15.94
CA THR A 382 0.58 11.80 16.36
C THR A 382 0.19 12.16 17.79
N GLU A 383 0.99 12.99 18.46
CA GLU A 383 0.65 13.52 19.80
C GLU A 383 -0.72 14.24 19.84
N LYS A 384 -1.19 14.74 18.69
CA LYS A 384 -2.48 15.43 18.56
C LYS A 384 -3.62 14.51 18.13
N GLY A 385 -3.38 13.20 18.07
CA GLY A 385 -4.31 12.19 17.58
C GLY A 385 -3.98 11.67 16.18
N PRO A 386 -4.83 10.78 15.63
CA PRO A 386 -4.62 10.16 14.33
C PRO A 386 -4.68 11.19 13.22
N LYS A 387 -3.85 10.98 12.19
CA LYS A 387 -3.78 11.87 11.03
C LYS A 387 -3.72 11.08 9.74
N ILE A 388 -4.57 11.43 8.78
CA ILE A 388 -4.52 10.83 7.44
C ILE A 388 -3.38 11.45 6.64
N VAL A 389 -2.49 10.60 6.11
CA VAL A 389 -1.30 11.00 5.34
C VAL A 389 -1.37 10.64 3.86
N ASN A 390 -2.21 9.67 3.50
CA ASN A 390 -2.48 9.31 2.10
C ASN A 390 -3.92 8.76 1.98
N ILE A 391 -4.55 9.04 0.82
CA ILE A 391 -5.89 8.54 0.51
C ILE A 391 -5.90 8.04 -0.94
N GLU A 392 -6.41 6.83 -1.16
CA GLU A 392 -6.53 6.24 -2.50
C GLU A 392 -7.96 5.82 -2.79
N LYS A 393 -8.42 6.08 -4.02
CA LYS A 393 -9.67 5.53 -4.52
C LYS A 393 -9.38 4.21 -5.23
N VAL A 394 -10.15 3.20 -4.91
CA VAL A 394 -10.05 1.88 -5.51
C VAL A 394 -11.39 1.55 -6.13
N LEU A 395 -11.37 1.41 -7.45
CA LEU A 395 -12.50 0.91 -8.21
C LEU A 395 -12.20 -0.53 -8.60
N PRO A 396 -13.21 -1.42 -8.58
CA PRO A 396 -13.04 -2.76 -9.11
C PRO A 396 -12.77 -2.67 -10.61
N ILE A 397 -11.85 -3.50 -11.10
CA ILE A 397 -11.61 -3.64 -12.54
C ILE A 397 -12.63 -4.65 -13.06
N VAL A 398 -13.83 -4.16 -13.36
CA VAL A 398 -14.90 -4.94 -13.99
C VAL A 398 -15.12 -4.45 -15.42
N TYR A 399 -15.14 -5.40 -16.35
CA TYR A 399 -15.46 -5.31 -17.79
C TYR A 399 -14.99 -4.07 -18.56
#